data_AF-A0A972GDR5-F1
#
_entry.id   AF-A0A972GDR5-F1
#
_cell.length_a   1.000
_cell.length_b   1.000
_cell.length_c   1.000
_cell.angle_alpha   90.00
_cell.angle_beta   90.00
_cell.angle_gamma   90.00
#
_symmetry.space_group_name_H-M   'P 1'
#
loop_
_entity.id
_entity.type
_entity.pdbx_description
1 polymer ?
#
loop_
_entity_poly.entity_id
_entity_poly.type
_entity_poly.pdbx_seq_one_letter_code
_entity_poly.pdbx_strand_id
1 'polypeptide(L)'
;MSSPRSFFFAGVKGILPISVGVIPFGLISGVIAIEVGMPILAAFAMSLLVFAGAAQLVAAQLISVNTPSLIIILATCIGIPRMLF
;
A
#
# COMPACT_ATOMS: atom_id res chain seq x y z
N MET A 1 -30.99 22.17 -6.30
CA MET A 1 -30.94 20.71 -6.16
C MET A 1 -29.70 20.22 -6.87
N SER A 2 -28.66 19.81 -6.15
CA SER A 2 -27.40 19.35 -6.74
C SER A 2 -27.62 17.99 -7.42
N SER A 3 -27.38 17.91 -8.73
CA SER A 3 -27.52 16.69 -9.52
C SER A 3 -26.58 15.59 -9.00
N PRO A 4 -26.93 14.29 -9.08
CA PRO A 4 -26.04 13.17 -8.74
C PRO A 4 -24.66 13.27 -9.40
N ARG A 5 -24.59 13.85 -10.61
CA ARG A 5 -23.33 14.12 -11.33
C ARG A 5 -22.43 15.11 -10.57
N SER A 6 -23.02 16.10 -9.92
CA SER A 6 -22.28 17.10 -9.12
C SER A 6 -21.59 16.46 -7.92
N PHE A 7 -22.23 15.49 -7.25
CA PHE A 7 -21.62 14.78 -6.13
C PHE A 7 -20.50 13.85 -6.58
N PHE A 8 -20.66 13.15 -7.71
CA PHE A 8 -19.59 12.34 -8.30
C PHE A 8 -18.35 13.19 -8.62
N PHE A 9 -18.52 14.30 -9.35
CA PHE A 9 -17.40 15.19 -9.67
C PHE A 9 -16.78 15.88 -8.44
N ALA A 10 -17.58 16.17 -7.42
CA ALA A 10 -17.06 16.67 -6.15
C ALA A 10 -16.17 15.62 -5.44
N GLY A 11 -16.59 14.35 -5.44
CA GLY A 11 -15.78 13.24 -4.92
C GLY A 11 -14.48 13.03 -5.70
N VAL A 12 -14.55 13.06 -7.04
CA VAL A 12 -13.37 12.98 -7.92
C VAL A 12 -12.39 14.12 -7.63
N LYS A 13 -12.88 15.36 -7.50
CA LYS A 13 -12.04 16.51 -7.11
C LYS A 13 -11.48 16.40 -5.70
N GLY A 14 -12.23 15.79 -4.78
CA GLY A 14 -11.77 15.55 -3.41
C GLY A 14 -10.62 14.55 -3.33
N ILE A 15 -10.62 13.51 -4.18
CA ILE A 15 -9.59 12.47 -4.16
C ILE A 15 -8.40 12.77 -5.09
N LEU A 16 -8.58 13.62 -6.09
CA LEU A 16 -7.54 14.04 -7.04
C LEU A 16 -6.20 14.46 -6.37
N PRO A 17 -6.18 15.31 -5.33
CA PRO A 17 -4.94 15.71 -4.68
C PRO A 17 -4.18 14.54 -4.04
N ILE A 18 -4.88 13.61 -3.40
CA ILE A 18 -4.24 12.45 -2.74
C ILE A 18 -3.83 11.38 -3.76
N SER A 19 -4.54 11.27 -4.89
CA SER A 19 -4.20 10.34 -5.98
C SER A 19 -2.80 10.56 -6.54
N VAL A 20 -2.27 11.78 -6.49
CA VAL A 20 -0.89 12.09 -6.93
C VAL A 20 0.15 11.29 -6.14
N GLY A 21 -0.08 11.03 -4.85
CA GLY A 21 0.79 10.17 -4.04
C GLY A 21 0.44 8.68 -4.13
N VAL A 22 -0.84 8.35 -4.24
CA VAL A 22 -1.32 6.95 -4.23
C VAL A 22 -0.97 6.20 -5.52
N ILE A 23 -1.02 6.86 -6.68
CA ILE A 23 -0.70 6.24 -7.98
C ILE A 23 0.75 5.72 -8.04
N PRO A 24 1.79 6.55 -7.81
CA PRO A 24 3.17 6.06 -7.84
C PRO A 24 3.44 5.02 -6.74
N PHE A 25 2.82 5.16 -5.57
CA PHE A 25 2.91 4.16 -4.51
C PHE A 25 2.36 2.79 -4.94
N GLY A 26 1.17 2.77 -5.57
CA GLY A 26 0.56 1.54 -6.09
C GLY A 26 1.42 0.89 -7.19
N LEU A 27 2.05 1.69 -8.06
CA LEU A 27 2.98 1.20 -9.07
C LEU A 27 4.21 0.52 -8.45
N ILE A 28 4.85 1.17 -7.46
CA ILE A 28 6.02 0.60 -6.77
C ILE A 28 5.65 -0.72 -6.06
N SER A 29 4.52 -0.75 -5.37
CA SER A 29 3.99 -1.96 -4.73
C SER A 29 3.80 -3.11 -5.74
N GLY A 30 3.22 -2.80 -6.90
CA GLY A 30 3.03 -3.77 -7.98
C GLY A 30 4.36 -4.30 -8.53
N VAL A 31 5.35 -3.43 -8.76
CA VAL A 31 6.69 -3.84 -9.21
C VAL A 31 7.35 -4.77 -8.19
N ILE A 32 7.33 -4.42 -6.91
CA ILE A 32 7.89 -5.25 -5.84
C ILE A 32 7.19 -6.60 -5.78
N ALA A 33 5.86 -6.65 -5.87
CA ALA A 33 5.13 -7.92 -5.85
C ALA A 33 5.57 -8.88 -6.97
N ILE A 34 5.86 -8.34 -8.15
CA ILE A 34 6.39 -9.11 -9.29
C ILE A 34 7.83 -9.56 -9.02
N GLU A 35 8.70 -8.68 -8.51
CA GLU A 35 10.11 -8.99 -8.22
C GLU A 35 10.27 -10.13 -7.19
N VAL A 36 9.40 -10.18 -6.18
CA VAL A 36 9.45 -11.21 -5.13
C VAL A 36 8.78 -12.52 -5.57
N GLY A 37 8.26 -12.59 -6.81
CA GLY A 37 7.57 -13.77 -7.33
C GLY A 37 6.25 -14.06 -6.60
N MET A 38 5.62 -13.02 -6.03
CA MET A 38 4.41 -13.19 -5.24
C MET A 38 3.23 -13.60 -6.15
N PRO A 39 2.39 -14.58 -5.76
CA PRO A 39 1.21 -14.94 -6.52
C PRO A 39 0.31 -13.72 -6.74
N ILE A 40 -0.19 -13.53 -7.97
CA ILE A 40 -1.05 -12.39 -8.35
C ILE A 40 -2.22 -12.24 -7.38
N LEU A 41 -2.86 -13.34 -7.01
CA LEU A 41 -4.00 -13.33 -6.09
C LEU A 41 -3.60 -12.81 -4.68
N ALA A 42 -2.39 -13.15 -4.22
CA ALA A 42 -1.86 -12.68 -2.96
C ALA A 42 -1.50 -11.18 -3.02
N ALA A 43 -0.94 -10.70 -4.14
CA ALA A 43 -0.66 -9.29 -4.37
C ALA A 43 -1.93 -8.43 -4.39
N PHE A 44 -3.00 -8.92 -5.02
CA PHE A 44 -4.33 -8.28 -4.99
C PHE A 44 -4.96 -8.31 -3.58
N ALA A 45 -4.91 -9.45 -2.90
CA ALA A 45 -5.42 -9.58 -1.54
C ALA A 45 -4.67 -8.65 -0.56
N MET A 46 -3.36 -8.50 -0.74
CA MET A 46 -2.52 -7.54 -0.03
C MET A 46 -2.98 -6.09 -0.23
N SER A 47 -3.42 -5.70 -1.44
CA SER A 47 -3.93 -4.35 -1.69
C SER A 47 -5.35 -4.11 -1.13
N LEU A 48 -6.15 -5.18 -0.93
CA LEU A 48 -7.51 -5.10 -0.39
C LEU A 48 -7.58 -5.22 1.14
N LEU A 49 -6.74 -6.07 1.73
CA LEU A 49 -6.83 -6.49 3.14
C LEU A 49 -5.83 -5.78 4.04
N VAL A 50 -4.71 -5.30 3.49
CA VAL A 50 -3.62 -4.70 4.28
C VAL A 50 -3.63 -3.18 4.09
N PHE A 51 -4.17 -2.47 5.08
CA PHE A 51 -4.16 -0.99 5.15
C PHE A 51 -2.90 -0.44 5.84
N ALA A 52 -1.76 -1.11 5.67
CA ALA A 52 -0.52 -0.77 6.39
C ALA A 52 0.39 0.22 5.62
N GLY A 53 0.02 0.59 4.38
CA GLY A 53 0.72 1.59 3.59
C GLY A 53 2.22 1.28 3.44
N ALA A 54 3.08 2.21 3.85
CA ALA A 54 4.54 2.06 3.77
C ALA A 54 5.07 0.80 4.50
N ALA A 55 4.40 0.34 5.55
CA ALA A 55 4.82 -0.84 6.29
C ALA A 55 4.73 -2.13 5.47
N GLN A 56 3.79 -2.17 4.51
CA GLN A 56 3.59 -3.31 3.62
C GLN A 56 4.71 -3.45 2.59
N LEU A 57 5.22 -2.34 2.06
CA LEU A 57 6.36 -2.36 1.12
C LEU A 57 7.63 -2.86 1.81
N VAL A 58 7.92 -2.35 3.00
CA VAL A 58 9.09 -2.79 3.79
C VAL A 58 8.95 -4.26 4.18
N ALA A 59 7.77 -4.69 4.61
CA ALA A 59 7.53 -6.10 4.92
C ALA A 59 7.75 -7.00 3.70
N ALA A 60 7.25 -6.62 2.51
CA ALA A 60 7.47 -7.35 1.27
C ALA A 60 8.96 -7.44 0.90
N GLN A 61 9.72 -6.35 1.07
CA GLN A 61 11.17 -6.34 0.86
C GLN A 61 11.90 -7.24 1.86
N LEU A 62 11.51 -7.23 3.13
CA LEU A 62 12.14 -8.09 4.15
C LEU A 62 11.84 -9.57 3.90
N ILE A 63 10.65 -9.90 3.41
CA ILE A 63 10.28 -11.25 2.98
C ILE A 63 11.15 -11.69 1.79
N SER A 64 11.40 -10.80 0.83
CA SER A 64 12.19 -11.14 -0.37
C SER A 64 13.64 -11.51 -0.07
N VAL A 65 14.23 -10.89 0.96
CA VAL A 65 15.59 -11.20 1.41
C VAL A 65 15.64 -12.32 2.46
N ASN A 66 14.57 -13.10 2.61
CA ASN A 66 14.45 -14.21 3.56
C ASN A 66 14.74 -13.79 5.02
N THR A 67 14.30 -12.59 5.40
CA THR A 67 14.42 -12.11 6.79
C THR A 67 13.60 -13.00 7.73
N PRO A 68 14.11 -13.36 8.93
CA PRO A 68 13.33 -14.05 9.94
C PRO A 68 11.98 -13.37 10.22
N SER A 69 10.91 -14.17 10.31
CA SER A 69 9.54 -13.70 10.50
C SER A 69 9.37 -12.81 11.74
N LEU A 70 10.11 -13.10 12.81
CA LEU A 70 10.10 -12.32 14.04
C LEU A 70 10.65 -10.89 13.84
N ILE A 71 11.67 -10.72 12.99
CA ILE A 71 12.23 -9.41 12.64
C ILE A 71 11.26 -8.63 11.76
N ILE A 72 10.59 -9.30 10.81
CA ILE A 72 9.54 -8.67 9.98
C ILE A 72 8.42 -8.13 10.87
N ILE A 73 7.96 -8.91 11.84
CA ILE A 73 6.91 -8.49 12.78
C ILE A 73 7.38 -7.29 13.62
N LEU A 74 8.57 -7.33 14.20
CA LEU A 74 9.10 -6.23 15.01
C LEU A 74 9.29 -4.95 14.19
N ALA A 75 9.85 -5.05 12.98
CA ALA A 75 10.04 -3.91 12.09
C ALA A 75 8.68 -3.29 11.70
N THR A 76 7.70 -4.13 11.33
CA THR A 76 6.39 -3.68 10.84
C THR A 76 5.51 -3.12 11.98
N CYS A 77 5.49 -3.75 13.16
CA CYS A 77 4.65 -3.31 14.29
C CYS A 77 5.27 -2.16 15.11
N ILE A 78 6.59 -2.12 15.27
CA ILE A 78 7.26 -1.19 16.21
C ILE A 78 8.07 -0.14 15.46
N GLY A 79 8.84 -0.56 14.46
CA GLY A 79 9.78 0.33 13.76
C GLY A 79 9.10 1.35 12.86
N ILE A 80 8.23 0.89 11.96
CA ILE A 80 7.67 1.72 10.88
C ILE A 80 6.67 2.76 11.38
N PRO A 81 5.75 2.46 12.33
CA PRO A 81 4.92 3.49 12.93
C PRO A 81 5.75 4.61 13.58
N ARG A 82 6.89 4.28 14.20
CA ARG A 82 7.80 5.26 14.83
C ARG A 82 8.55 6.16 13.83
N MET A 83 8.63 5.79 12.56
CA MET A 83 9.27 6.61 11.51
C MET A 83 8.30 7.59 10.86
N LEU A 84 6.99 7.39 11.01
CA LEU A 84 5.93 8.18 10.37
C LEU A 84 5.20 9.12 11.33
N PHE A 85 5.46 9.05 12.64
CA PHE A 85 4.84 9.87 13.68
C PHE A 85 5.89 10.48 14.63
#